data_AF-A0A1Y1Q6N0-F1
#
_entry.id   AF-A0A1Y1Q6N0-F1
#
_cell.length_a   1.000
_cell.length_b   1.000
_cell.length_c   1.000
_cell.angle_alpha   90.00
_cell.angle_beta   90.00
_cell.angle_gamma   90.00
#
_symmetry.space_group_name_H-M   'P 1'
#
loop_
_entity.id
_entity.type
_entity.pdbx_description
1 polymer ?
#
loop_
_entity_poly.entity_id
_entity_poly.type
_entity_poly.pdbx_seq_one_letter_code
_entity_poly.pdbx_strand_id
1 'polypeptide(L)'
;MNCIYNPVNTRLIREKAQDTIDIDGRFILAVGRLEKQKRFDLLLEAFAQSQARQDCKLVIVGRGSQQEVLEQAIKTLGLAERVILVGFDPNPYKYMAKADFQVMSSDYEGYPLVLIEALSLG
;
A
#
# COMPACT_ATOMS: atom_id res chain seq x y z
N MET A 1 11.13 14.90 -27.57
CA MET A 1 11.32 15.15 -26.11
C MET A 1 11.76 13.82 -25.52
N ASN A 2 12.99 13.72 -25.00
CA ASN A 2 13.49 12.45 -24.48
C ASN A 2 13.20 12.40 -22.97
N CYS A 3 12.39 11.43 -22.55
CA CYS A 3 12.09 11.16 -21.15
C CYS A 3 13.15 10.19 -20.60
N ILE A 4 13.70 10.49 -19.42
CA ILE A 4 14.58 9.58 -18.66
C ILE A 4 13.82 9.17 -17.40
N TYR A 5 13.57 7.88 -17.24
CA TYR A 5 12.84 7.34 -16.11
C TYR A 5 13.71 7.18 -14.86
N ASN A 6 13.08 7.17 -13.69
CA ASN A 6 13.77 6.92 -12.44
C ASN A 6 14.32 5.48 -12.43
N PRO A 7 15.61 5.28 -12.08
CA PRO A 7 16.18 3.95 -11.98
C PRO A 7 15.60 3.20 -10.77
N VAL A 8 15.44 1.88 -10.91
CA VAL A 8 14.97 0.99 -9.85
C VAL A 8 16.07 -0.02 -9.53
N ASN A 9 16.55 -0.03 -8.29
CA ASN A 9 17.58 -0.96 -7.85
C ASN A 9 16.95 -2.30 -7.42
N THR A 10 16.67 -3.15 -8.42
CA THR A 10 15.99 -4.44 -8.20
C THR A 10 16.78 -5.40 -7.29
N ARG A 11 18.12 -5.29 -7.26
CA ARG A 11 18.95 -6.10 -6.35
C ARG A 11 18.70 -5.72 -4.89
N LEU A 12 18.74 -4.43 -4.59
CA LEU A 12 18.48 -3.92 -3.24
C LEU A 12 17.05 -4.25 -2.78
N ILE A 13 16.08 -4.11 -3.67
CA ILE A 13 14.67 -4.40 -3.38
C ILE A 13 14.50 -5.87 -3.00
N ARG A 14 15.09 -6.80 -3.77
CA ARG A 14 15.02 -8.25 -3.49
C ARG A 14 15.75 -8.66 -2.21
N GLU A 15 16.83 -7.98 -1.87
CA GLU A 15 17.55 -8.21 -0.60
C GLU A 15 16.67 -7.77 0.59
N LYS A 16 16.17 -6.53 0.55
CA LYS A 16 15.32 -5.97 1.60
C LYS A 16 13.95 -6.63 1.73
N ALA A 17 13.45 -7.25 0.65
CA ALA A 17 12.21 -8.02 0.64
C ALA A 17 12.23 -9.27 1.53
N GLN A 18 13.42 -9.71 1.97
CA GLN A 18 13.58 -10.91 2.81
C GLN A 18 13.30 -10.65 4.29
N ASP A 19 13.22 -9.39 4.72
CA ASP A 19 12.87 -9.05 6.10
C ASP A 19 11.50 -9.61 6.48
N THR A 20 11.32 -9.95 7.75
CA THR A 20 10.07 -10.50 8.27
C THR A 20 9.03 -9.41 8.52
N ILE A 21 7.75 -9.77 8.39
CA ILE A 21 6.60 -8.95 8.78
C ILE A 21 5.72 -9.73 9.74
N ASP A 22 5.05 -9.01 10.64
CA ASP A 22 4.08 -9.56 11.60
C ASP A 22 2.65 -9.32 11.06
N ILE A 23 2.36 -9.92 9.90
CA ILE A 23 1.04 -9.85 9.24
C ILE A 23 0.70 -11.25 8.78
N ASP A 24 -0.26 -11.87 9.47
CA ASP A 24 -0.77 -13.17 9.10
C ASP A 24 -1.86 -13.09 8.02
N GLY A 25 -1.86 -14.12 7.17
CA GLY A 25 -2.88 -14.34 6.15
C GLY A 25 -2.65 -13.55 4.87
N ARG A 26 -3.66 -13.60 3.98
CA ARG A 26 -3.64 -12.93 2.68
C ARG A 26 -3.91 -11.44 2.85
N PHE A 27 -3.21 -10.60 2.08
CA PHE A 27 -3.46 -9.17 2.12
C PHE A 27 -3.20 -8.46 0.79
N ILE A 28 -3.94 -7.37 0.59
CA ILE A 28 -3.72 -6.36 -0.43
C ILE A 28 -2.86 -5.25 0.19
N LEU A 29 -1.86 -4.77 -0.53
CA LEU A 29 -0.95 -3.73 -0.09
C LEU A 29 -1.17 -2.43 -0.85
N ALA A 30 -1.15 -1.31 -0.12
CA ALA A 30 -0.99 0.01 -0.67
C ALA A 30 0.16 0.74 0.05
N VAL A 31 1.03 1.41 -0.71
CA VAL A 31 2.18 2.14 -0.15
C VAL A 31 2.16 3.57 -0.65
N GLY A 32 2.28 4.53 0.27
CA GLY A 32 2.36 5.95 -0.10
C GLY A 32 2.09 6.88 1.07
N ARG A 33 2.39 8.17 0.88
CA ARG A 33 2.03 9.19 1.87
C ARG A 33 0.52 9.23 2.07
N LEU A 34 0.06 9.40 3.31
CA LEU A 34 -1.37 9.56 3.61
C LEU A 34 -1.80 10.99 3.30
N GLU A 35 -1.93 11.31 2.02
CA GLU A 35 -2.37 12.62 1.50
C GLU A 35 -3.60 12.46 0.62
N LYS A 36 -4.39 13.51 0.51
CA LYS A 36 -5.63 13.52 -0.29
C LYS A 36 -5.41 13.00 -1.72
N GLN A 37 -4.30 13.39 -2.35
CA GLN A 37 -3.92 12.93 -3.69
C GLN A 37 -3.89 11.40 -3.83
N LYS A 38 -3.49 10.65 -2.79
CA LYS A 38 -3.37 9.18 -2.86
C LYS A 38 -4.71 8.47 -2.79
N ARG A 39 -5.78 9.19 -2.45
CA ARG A 39 -7.16 8.72 -2.43
C ARG A 39 -7.36 7.42 -1.63
N PHE A 40 -6.70 7.33 -0.47
CA PHE A 40 -6.92 6.18 0.41
C PHE A 40 -8.34 6.14 0.97
N ASP A 41 -9.07 7.27 0.99
CA ASP A 41 -10.52 7.33 1.18
C ASP A 41 -11.26 6.42 0.17
N LEU A 42 -11.01 6.62 -1.12
CA LEU A 42 -11.61 5.82 -2.18
C LEU A 42 -11.21 4.35 -2.09
N LEU A 43 -9.96 4.06 -1.75
CA LEU A 43 -9.49 2.69 -1.56
C LEU A 43 -10.23 1.99 -0.42
N LEU A 44 -10.43 2.67 0.71
CA LEU A 44 -11.18 2.13 1.84
C LEU A 44 -12.64 1.86 1.48
N GLU A 45 -13.29 2.79 0.77
CA GLU A 45 -14.68 2.62 0.31
C GLU A 45 -14.82 1.44 -0.67
N ALA A 46 -13.90 1.33 -1.63
CA ALA A 46 -13.88 0.23 -2.59
C ALA A 46 -13.63 -1.11 -1.89
N PHE A 47 -12.70 -1.15 -0.94
CA PHE A 47 -12.42 -2.36 -0.15
C PHE A 47 -13.62 -2.76 0.73
N ALA A 48 -14.32 -1.80 1.34
CA ALA A 48 -15.53 -2.06 2.13
C ALA A 48 -16.65 -2.72 1.31
N GLN A 49 -16.75 -2.37 0.02
CA GLN A 49 -17.76 -2.91 -0.90
C GLN A 49 -17.30 -4.21 -1.59
N SER A 50 -16.01 -4.50 -1.57
CA SER A 50 -15.42 -5.67 -2.20
C SER A 50 -15.68 -6.95 -1.39
N GLN A 51 -15.85 -8.08 -2.09
CA GLN A 51 -15.85 -9.41 -1.47
C GLN A 51 -14.47 -9.77 -0.88
N ALA A 52 -13.40 -9.13 -1.36
CA ALA A 52 -12.04 -9.38 -0.89
C ALA A 52 -11.88 -9.18 0.62
N ARG A 53 -12.67 -8.29 1.26
CA ARG A 53 -12.60 -8.05 2.71
C ARG A 53 -12.94 -9.27 3.57
N GLN A 54 -13.57 -10.30 2.98
CA GLN A 54 -13.86 -11.55 3.66
C GLN A 54 -12.59 -12.43 3.78
N ASP A 55 -11.78 -12.44 2.72
CA ASP A 55 -10.67 -13.39 2.53
C ASP A 55 -9.29 -12.77 2.79
N CYS A 56 -9.16 -11.45 2.74
CA CYS A 56 -7.88 -10.76 2.90
C CYS A 56 -8.00 -9.47 3.71
N LYS A 57 -6.87 -9.01 4.25
CA LYS A 57 -6.71 -7.70 4.86
C LYS A 57 -6.30 -6.66 3.82
N LEU A 58 -6.54 -5.39 4.11
CA LEU A 58 -5.92 -4.26 3.41
C LEU A 58 -4.84 -3.66 4.31
N VAL A 59 -3.60 -3.66 3.83
CA VAL A 59 -2.43 -3.11 4.54
C VAL A 59 -2.01 -1.83 3.84
N ILE A 60 -1.91 -0.74 4.60
CA ILE A 60 -1.48 0.57 4.10
C ILE A 60 -0.20 0.97 4.83
N VAL A 61 0.89 1.12 4.09
CA VAL A 61 2.20 1.56 4.60
C VAL A 61 2.43 3.01 4.22
N GLY A 62 2.57 3.87 5.22
CA GLY A 62 2.79 5.29 5.04
C GLY A 62 2.36 6.14 6.22
N ARG A 63 2.64 7.44 6.12
CA ARG A 63 2.18 8.49 7.05
C ARG A 63 1.86 9.76 6.28
N GLY A 64 1.07 10.66 6.86
CA GLY A 64 0.73 11.93 6.23
C GLY A 64 -0.44 12.63 6.92
N SER A 65 -0.86 13.76 6.34
CA SER A 65 -1.88 14.62 6.92
C SER A 65 -3.26 13.97 7.06
N GLN A 66 -3.54 12.91 6.30
CA GLN A 66 -4.84 12.21 6.31
C GLN A 66 -4.96 11.10 7.34
N GLN A 67 -3.97 10.90 8.22
CA GLN A 67 -3.98 9.75 9.14
C GLN A 67 -5.26 9.65 9.99
N GLU A 68 -5.61 10.71 10.73
CA GLU A 68 -6.81 10.72 11.58
C GLU A 68 -8.11 10.53 10.77
N VAL A 69 -8.16 11.12 9.56
CA VAL A 69 -9.30 11.00 8.64
C VAL A 69 -9.49 9.55 8.22
N LEU A 70 -8.39 8.86 7.86
CA LEU A 70 -8.42 7.46 7.44
C LEU A 70 -8.74 6.52 8.61
N GLU A 71 -8.20 6.76 9.80
CA GLU A 71 -8.53 6.01 11.00
C GLU A 71 -10.02 6.11 11.33
N GLN A 72 -10.61 7.30 11.20
CA GLN A 72 -12.04 7.49 11.40
C GLN A 72 -12.86 6.81 10.29
N ALA A 73 -12.43 6.89 9.03
CA ALA A 73 -13.10 6.21 7.91
C ALA A 73 -13.09 4.68 8.10
N ILE A 74 -11.97 4.09 8.52
CA ILE A 74 -11.86 2.66 8.84
C ILE A 74 -12.89 2.25 9.89
N LYS A 75 -13.04 3.02 10.97
CA LYS A 75 -14.05 2.76 12.00
C LYS A 75 -15.47 2.87 11.46
N THR A 76 -15.77 3.95 10.75
CA THR A 76 -17.11 4.21 10.19
C THR A 76 -17.53 3.15 9.18
N LEU A 77 -16.60 2.64 8.38
CA LEU A 77 -16.84 1.58 7.40
C LEU A 77 -16.86 0.17 8.01
N GLY A 78 -16.64 0.02 9.32
CA GLY A 78 -16.60 -1.27 10.00
C GLY A 78 -15.39 -2.13 9.59
N LEU A 79 -14.26 -1.51 9.28
CA LEU A 79 -13.06 -2.15 8.74
C LEU A 79 -11.92 -2.30 9.76
N ALA A 80 -12.14 -2.02 11.04
CA ALA A 80 -11.09 -2.02 12.07
C ALA A 80 -10.26 -3.31 12.12
N GLU A 81 -10.91 -4.47 11.97
CA GLU A 81 -10.25 -5.79 11.98
C GLU A 81 -9.69 -6.21 10.60
N ARG A 82 -9.95 -5.40 9.56
CA ARG A 82 -9.64 -5.75 8.16
C ARG A 82 -8.65 -4.80 7.52
N VAL A 83 -8.41 -3.62 8.09
CA VAL A 83 -7.43 -2.64 7.60
C VAL A 83 -6.34 -2.42 8.63
N ILE A 84 -5.09 -2.49 8.19
CA ILE A 84 -3.91 -2.21 9.01
C ILE A 84 -3.23 -0.96 8.45
N LEU A 85 -3.18 0.11 9.26
CA LEU A 85 -2.30 1.26 9.00
C LEU A 85 -0.96 1.01 9.70
N VAL A 86 0.07 0.65 8.93
CA VAL A 86 1.40 0.27 9.47
C VAL A 86 2.17 1.50 9.99
N GLY A 87 1.84 2.68 9.48
CA GLY A 87 2.68 3.87 9.65
C GLY A 87 3.83 3.88 8.66
N PHE A 88 4.82 4.75 8.90
CA PHE A 88 5.99 4.85 8.03
C PHE A 88 7.00 3.73 8.32
N ASP A 89 7.27 2.91 7.32
CA ASP A 89 8.35 1.93 7.32
C ASP A 89 9.33 2.25 6.17
N PRO A 90 10.64 2.44 6.45
CA PRO A 90 11.65 2.72 5.42
C PRO A 90 11.94 1.51 4.53
N ASN A 91 11.46 0.31 4.89
CA ASN A 91 11.52 -0.88 4.06
C ASN A 91 10.10 -1.38 3.73
N PRO A 92 9.43 -0.79 2.71
CA PRO A 92 8.13 -1.30 2.27
C PRO A 92 8.22 -2.62 1.49
N TYR A 93 9.43 -3.00 1.03
CA TYR A 93 9.65 -4.15 0.12
C TYR A 93 9.30 -5.49 0.76
N LYS A 94 9.50 -5.63 2.07
CA LYS A 94 9.10 -6.82 2.84
C LYS A 94 7.59 -7.06 2.86
N TYR A 95 6.79 -5.99 2.77
CA TYR A 95 5.35 -6.10 2.62
C TYR A 95 5.00 -6.43 1.16
N MET A 96 5.63 -5.74 0.20
CA MET A 96 5.39 -5.97 -1.23
C MET A 96 5.62 -7.42 -1.63
N ALA A 97 6.70 -8.05 -1.14
CA ALA A 97 7.05 -9.43 -1.45
C ALA A 97 6.11 -10.48 -0.85
N LYS A 98 5.21 -10.09 0.05
CA LYS A 98 4.25 -10.99 0.73
C LYS A 98 2.80 -10.66 0.38
N ALA A 99 2.55 -9.54 -0.28
CA ALA A 99 1.21 -9.13 -0.68
C ALA A 99 0.74 -9.96 -1.88
N ASP A 100 -0.57 -10.24 -1.93
CA ASP A 100 -1.19 -10.85 -3.11
C ASP A 100 -1.37 -9.83 -4.24
N PHE A 101 -1.60 -8.57 -3.87
CA PHE A 101 -1.83 -7.47 -4.80
C PHE A 101 -1.22 -6.17 -4.26
N GLN A 102 -0.58 -5.42 -5.15
CA GLN A 102 -0.25 -4.01 -4.92
C GLN A 102 -1.32 -3.13 -5.58
N VAL A 103 -1.93 -2.23 -4.81
CA VAL A 103 -2.96 -1.30 -5.29
C VAL A 103 -2.52 0.15 -5.10
N MET A 104 -2.93 0.99 -6.03
CA MET A 104 -2.73 2.44 -6.00
C MET A 104 -4.00 3.12 -6.49
N SER A 105 -4.50 4.09 -5.71
CA SER A 105 -5.77 4.79 -5.96
C SER A 105 -5.58 6.26 -6.33
N SER A 106 -4.34 6.72 -6.47
CA SER A 106 -3.99 8.13 -6.59
C SER A 106 -4.67 8.84 -7.77
N ASP A 107 -5.08 10.10 -7.56
CA ASP A 107 -5.61 10.95 -8.64
C ASP A 107 -4.55 11.25 -9.72
N TYR A 108 -3.29 11.38 -9.31
CA TYR A 108 -2.16 11.61 -10.20
C TYR A 108 -0.85 11.06 -9.61
N GLU A 109 0.09 10.72 -10.48
CA GLU A 109 1.47 10.35 -10.12
C GLU A 109 2.43 10.96 -11.15
N GLY A 110 3.57 11.46 -10.68
CA GLY A 110 4.66 11.85 -11.58
C GLY A 110 5.32 10.61 -12.22
N TYR A 111 5.60 9.62 -11.40
CA TYR A 111 6.07 8.29 -11.81
C TYR A 111 5.66 7.27 -10.74
N PRO A 112 4.93 6.20 -11.09
CA PRO A 112 4.33 5.29 -10.11
C PRO A 112 5.38 4.30 -9.56
N LEU A 113 6.40 4.81 -8.89
CA LEU A 113 7.57 4.06 -8.47
C LEU A 113 7.20 2.84 -7.63
N VAL A 114 6.25 2.98 -6.71
CA VAL A 114 5.74 1.90 -5.86
C VAL A 114 5.23 0.70 -6.67
N LEU A 115 4.50 0.93 -7.77
CA LEU A 115 4.01 -0.15 -8.62
C LEU A 115 5.19 -0.85 -9.33
N ILE A 116 6.18 -0.09 -9.76
CA ILE A 116 7.36 -0.62 -10.47
C ILE A 116 8.26 -1.41 -9.51
N GLU A 117 8.43 -0.92 -8.28
CA GLU A 117 9.12 -1.64 -7.21
C GLU A 117 8.42 -2.96 -6.90
N ALA A 118 7.08 -2.96 -6.78
CA ALA A 118 6.30 -4.18 -6.56
C ALA A 118 6.46 -5.18 -7.73
N LEU A 119 6.35 -4.73 -8.99
CA LEU A 119 6.56 -5.57 -10.18
C LEU A 119 7.95 -6.22 -10.24
N SER A 120 8.95 -5.65 -9.56
CA SER A 120 10.30 -6.26 -9.50
C SER A 120 10.38 -7.49 -8.59
N LEU A 121 9.34 -7.70 -7.78
CA LEU A 121 9.20 -8.78 -6.78
C LEU A 121 8.21 -9.88 -7.21
N GLY A 122 7.41 -9.66 -8.25
CA GLY A 122 6.42 -10.61 -8.76
C GLY A 122 5.03 -10.00 -8.80
#